data_AF-A0A519F389-F1
#
_entry.id   AF-A0A519F389-F1
#
_cell.length_a   1.000
_cell.length_b   1.000
_cell.length_c   1.000
_cell.angle_alpha   90.00
_cell.angle_beta   90.00
_cell.angle_gamma   90.00
#
_symmetry.space_group_name_H-M   'P 1'
#
loop_
_entity.id
_entity.type
_entity.pdbx_description
1 polymer ?
#
loop_
_entity_poly.entity_id
_entity_poly.type
_entity_poly.pdbx_seq_one_letter_code
_entity_poly.pdbx_strand_id
1 'polypeptide(L)'
;MLNGLWLGFFVVAAISALAQWLVGGNAGVFAAMVESIFAMAKLSVEVMVLLFGTLTLWLGFLNIAEKAGIVDWLGKVLAPLFHRLMPEVPRGHPALGLITLNFAANALGLDNAATPIGLKAMRSLQELNPSKTIASNAQILFLVLNASSLTLLPVTIFMYRA
;
A
#
# COMPACT_ATOMS: atom_id res chain seq x y z
N MET A 1 14.54 14.68 -4.48
CA MET A 1 14.52 13.53 -5.41
C MET A 1 13.24 13.51 -6.24
N LEU A 2 12.05 13.50 -5.62
CA LEU A 2 10.77 13.47 -6.35
C LEU A 2 10.55 14.66 -7.31
N ASN A 3 10.87 15.88 -6.89
CA ASN A 3 10.72 17.09 -7.71
C ASN A 3 11.58 17.05 -8.99
N GLY A 4 12.79 16.47 -8.91
CA GLY A 4 13.66 16.31 -10.07
C GLY A 4 13.14 15.25 -11.05
N LEU A 5 12.54 14.18 -10.53
CA LEU A 5 11.94 13.11 -11.33
C LEU A 5 10.71 13.62 -12.11
N TRP A 6 9.84 14.38 -11.46
CA TRP A 6 8.69 15.04 -12.10
C TRP A 6 9.12 16.02 -13.17
N LEU A 7 10.08 16.90 -12.86
CA LEU A 7 10.61 17.84 -13.84
C LEU A 7 11.22 17.10 -15.04
N GLY A 8 11.93 15.99 -14.80
CA GLY A 8 12.41 15.10 -15.85
C GLY A 8 11.30 14.59 -16.76
N PHE A 9 10.20 14.07 -16.19
CA PHE A 9 9.06 13.60 -17.00
C PHE A 9 8.43 14.72 -17.84
N PHE A 10 8.25 15.92 -17.30
CA PHE A 10 7.71 17.06 -18.05
C PHE A 10 8.64 17.51 -19.18
N VAL A 11 9.96 17.56 -18.93
CA VAL A 11 10.95 17.93 -19.95
C VAL A 11 11.01 16.89 -21.07
N VAL A 12 11.04 15.60 -20.73
CA VAL A 12 11.05 14.52 -21.73
C VAL A 12 9.76 14.53 -22.55
N ALA A 13 8.60 14.73 -21.92
CA ALA A 13 7.33 14.86 -22.61
C ALA A 13 7.30 16.07 -23.56
N ALA A 14 7.82 17.22 -23.13
CA ALA A 14 7.90 18.43 -23.95
C ALA A 14 8.83 18.25 -25.16
N ILE A 15 10.02 17.68 -24.96
CA ILE A 15 10.95 17.38 -26.06
C ILE A 15 10.34 16.38 -27.04
N SER A 16 9.67 15.34 -26.54
CA SER A 16 9.01 14.33 -27.38
C SER A 16 7.87 14.93 -28.20
N ALA A 17 7.07 15.82 -27.60
CA ALA A 17 6.00 16.54 -28.30
C ALA A 17 6.56 17.46 -29.39
N LEU A 18 7.62 18.22 -29.09
CA LEU A 18 8.30 19.08 -30.07
C LEU A 18 8.90 18.27 -31.22
N ALA A 19 9.52 17.12 -30.92
CA ALA A 19 10.07 16.24 -31.95
C ALA A 19 8.97 15.65 -32.85
N GLN A 20 7.84 15.19 -32.29
CA GLN A 20 6.70 14.71 -33.07
C GLN A 20 6.05 15.80 -33.92
N TRP A 21 6.02 17.03 -33.42
CA TRP A 21 5.48 18.17 -34.15
C TRP A 21 6.40 18.62 -35.30
N LEU A 22 7.70 18.82 -35.02
CA LEU A 22 8.67 19.39 -35.97
C LEU A 22 9.25 18.36 -36.95
N VAL A 23 9.53 17.13 -36.49
CA VAL A 23 10.15 16.07 -37.31
C VAL A 23 9.10 15.09 -37.81
N GLY A 24 8.09 14.79 -37.00
CA GLY A 24 7.02 13.85 -37.32
C GLY A 24 5.81 14.44 -38.07
N GLY A 25 5.74 15.77 -38.21
CA GLY A 25 4.62 16.46 -38.88
C GLY A 25 3.27 16.33 -38.17
N ASN A 26 3.24 15.83 -36.94
CA ASN A 26 2.00 15.58 -36.21
C ASN A 26 1.56 16.83 -35.42
N ALA A 27 0.84 17.73 -36.08
CA ALA A 27 0.25 18.91 -35.46
C ALA A 27 -0.80 18.58 -34.37
N GLY A 28 -1.36 17.36 -34.41
CA GLY A 28 -2.35 16.89 -33.43
C GLY A 28 -1.75 16.48 -32.08
N VAL A 29 -0.42 16.40 -31.94
CA VAL A 29 0.20 15.85 -30.73
C VAL A 29 -0.15 16.65 -29.47
N PHE A 30 -0.24 17.98 -29.57
CA PHE A 30 -0.61 18.84 -28.45
C PHE A 30 -2.08 18.65 -28.04
N ALA A 31 -2.98 18.48 -29.00
CA ALA A 31 -4.39 18.19 -28.73
C ALA A 31 -4.54 16.81 -28.05
N ALA A 32 -3.85 15.79 -28.55
CA ALA A 32 -3.82 14.46 -27.95
C ALA A 32 -3.24 14.46 -26.53
N MET A 33 -2.22 15.28 -26.26
CA MET A 33 -1.68 15.46 -24.92
C MET A 33 -2.73 16.06 -23.97
N VAL A 34 -3.42 17.12 -24.38
CA VAL A 34 -4.49 17.73 -23.57
C VAL A 34 -5.61 16.73 -23.30
N GLU A 35 -6.06 16.01 -24.34
CA GLU A 35 -7.07 14.96 -24.19
C GLU A 35 -6.62 13.86 -23.23
N SER A 36 -5.36 13.41 -23.31
CA SER A 36 -4.79 12.41 -22.40
C SER A 36 -4.78 12.88 -20.94
N ILE A 37 -4.54 14.17 -20.69
CA ILE A 37 -4.58 14.75 -19.33
C ILE A 37 -6.01 14.66 -18.78
N PHE A 38 -7.02 15.04 -19.57
CA PHE A 38 -8.42 14.94 -19.15
C PHE A 38 -8.88 13.49 -18.98
N ALA A 39 -8.46 12.58 -19.87
CA ALA A 39 -8.75 11.16 -19.76
C ALA A 39 -8.15 10.56 -18.48
N MET A 40 -6.89 10.87 -18.18
CA MET A 40 -6.22 10.43 -16.95
C MET A 40 -6.85 11.05 -15.70
N ALA A 41 -7.30 12.31 -15.77
CA ALA A 41 -8.02 12.94 -14.66
C ALA A 41 -9.35 12.20 -14.37
N LYS A 42 -10.12 11.85 -15.41
CA LYS A 42 -11.36 11.08 -15.27
C LYS A 42 -11.09 9.68 -14.70
N LEU A 43 -10.10 8.97 -15.25
CA LEU A 43 -9.68 7.66 -14.75
C LEU A 43 -9.28 7.73 -13.28
N SER A 44 -8.52 8.76 -12.89
CA SER A 44 -8.10 8.95 -11.50
C SER A 44 -9.30 9.09 -10.56
N VAL A 45 -10.32 9.86 -10.94
CA VAL A 45 -11.55 10.01 -10.16
C VAL A 45 -12.32 8.69 -10.07
N GLU A 46 -12.45 7.96 -11.18
CA GLU A 46 -13.14 6.66 -11.21
C GLU A 46 -12.47 5.64 -10.27
N VAL A 47 -11.14 5.56 -10.33
CA VAL A 47 -10.34 4.73 -9.42
C VAL A 47 -10.50 5.18 -7.97
N MET A 48 -10.46 6.49 -7.69
CA MET A 48 -10.64 7.02 -6.34
C MET A 48 -12.00 6.65 -5.74
N VAL A 49 -13.08 6.75 -6.52
CA VAL A 49 -14.43 6.40 -6.05
C VAL A 49 -14.52 4.90 -5.70
N LEU A 50 -13.97 4.03 -6.55
CA LEU A 50 -13.91 2.59 -6.30
C LEU A 50 -13.11 2.27 -5.02
N LEU A 51 -11.94 2.89 -4.88
CA LEU A 51 -11.07 2.71 -3.71
C LEU A 51 -11.73 3.25 -2.44
N PHE A 52 -12.41 4.39 -2.48
CA PHE A 52 -13.09 4.93 -1.31
C PHE A 52 -14.18 4.01 -0.78
N GLY A 53 -15.06 3.49 -1.63
CA GLY A 53 -16.09 2.54 -1.18
C GLY A 53 -15.47 1.29 -0.54
N THR A 54 -14.49 0.70 -1.23
CA THR A 54 -13.82 -0.53 -0.79
C THR A 54 -13.06 -0.31 0.52
N LEU A 55 -12.20 0.71 0.60
CA LEU A 55 -11.40 1.02 1.78
C LEU A 55 -12.28 1.39 2.98
N THR A 56 -13.33 2.18 2.77
CA THR A 56 -14.23 2.59 3.86
C THR A 56 -14.91 1.38 4.49
N LEU A 57 -15.40 0.45 3.67
CA LEU A 57 -16.00 -0.80 4.14
C LEU A 57 -15.01 -1.62 4.98
N TRP A 58 -13.83 -1.88 4.44
CA TRP A 58 -12.84 -2.72 5.11
C TRP A 58 -12.24 -2.08 6.36
N LEU A 59 -11.96 -0.78 6.32
CA LEU A 59 -11.54 -0.02 7.50
C LEU A 59 -12.63 0.02 8.57
N GLY A 60 -13.90 0.01 8.16
CA GLY A 60 -15.05 -0.15 9.05
C GLY A 60 -15.05 -1.50 9.76
N PHE A 61 -14.96 -2.61 9.02
CA PHE A 61 -14.86 -3.97 9.60
C PHE A 61 -13.65 -4.11 10.52
N LEU A 62 -12.51 -3.56 10.11
CA LEU A 62 -11.30 -3.50 10.90
C LEU A 62 -11.54 -2.80 12.25
N ASN A 63 -12.17 -1.62 12.23
CA ASN A 63 -12.48 -0.86 13.44
C ASN A 63 -13.42 -1.64 14.37
N ILE A 64 -14.34 -2.43 13.81
CA ILE A 64 -15.20 -3.34 14.59
C ILE A 64 -14.36 -4.47 15.20
N ALA A 65 -13.49 -5.12 14.43
CA ALA A 65 -12.62 -6.20 14.91
C ALA A 65 -11.63 -5.74 15.99
N GLU A 66 -11.10 -4.53 15.86
CA GLU A 66 -10.25 -3.85 16.84
C GLU A 66 -11.04 -3.62 18.14
N LYS A 67 -12.24 -3.04 18.06
CA LYS A 67 -13.11 -2.83 19.24
C LYS A 67 -13.63 -4.13 19.86
N ALA A 68 -13.77 -5.20 19.08
CA ALA A 68 -14.17 -6.52 19.55
C ALA A 68 -13.01 -7.30 20.22
N GLY A 69 -11.78 -6.75 20.24
CA GLY A 69 -10.61 -7.40 20.82
C GLY A 69 -10.07 -8.58 19.99
N ILE A 70 -10.54 -8.75 18.74
CA ILE A 70 -10.06 -9.80 17.83
C ILE A 70 -8.59 -9.57 17.50
N VAL A 71 -8.20 -8.30 17.31
CA VAL A 71 -6.82 -7.91 17.00
C VAL A 71 -5.86 -8.24 18.16
N ASP A 72 -6.29 -7.97 19.39
CA ASP A 72 -5.52 -8.31 20.59
C ASP A 72 -5.42 -9.82 20.81
N TRP A 73 -6.49 -10.55 20.52
CA TRP A 73 -6.50 -12.01 20.59
C TRP A 73 -5.56 -12.63 19.55
N LEU A 74 -5.62 -12.19 18.29
CA LEU A 74 -4.68 -12.64 17.25
C LEU A 74 -3.23 -12.28 17.60
N GLY A 75 -3.00 -11.08 18.15
CA GLY A 75 -1.69 -10.66 18.64
C GLY A 75 -1.14 -11.60 19.72
N LYS A 76 -1.97 -12.11 20.63
CA LYS A 76 -1.57 -13.11 21.64
C LYS A 76 -1.27 -14.48 21.03
N VAL A 77 -2.07 -14.92 20.06
CA VAL A 77 -1.88 -16.22 19.38
C VAL A 77 -0.58 -16.24 18.58
N LEU A 78 -0.24 -15.15 17.89
CA LEU A 78 0.99 -15.05 17.09
C LEU A 78 2.19 -14.46 17.85
N ALA A 79 1.99 -14.03 19.10
CA ALA A 79 3.06 -13.56 19.99
C ALA A 79 4.30 -14.47 20.03
N PRO A 80 4.21 -15.82 20.16
CA PRO A 80 5.40 -16.66 20.22
C PRO A 80 6.21 -16.64 18.92
N LEU A 81 5.55 -16.55 17.76
CA LEU A 81 6.20 -16.46 16.46
C LEU A 81 6.91 -15.11 16.32
N PHE A 82 6.19 -14.01 16.54
CA PHE A 82 6.77 -12.67 16.40
C PHE A 82 7.79 -12.35 17.48
N HIS A 83 7.72 -12.93 18.67
CA HIS A 83 8.77 -12.74 19.68
C HIS A 83 10.10 -13.36 19.25
N ARG A 84 10.06 -14.46 18.49
CA ARG A 84 11.26 -15.09 17.92
C ARG A 84 11.78 -14.35 16.70
N LEU A 85 10.89 -13.79 15.88
CA LEU A 85 11.23 -13.07 14.65
C LEU A 85 11.59 -11.59 14.88
N MET A 86 10.97 -10.94 15.86
CA MET A 86 11.08 -9.52 16.20
C MET A 86 11.34 -9.34 17.71
N PRO A 87 12.54 -9.70 18.21
CA PRO A 87 12.87 -9.63 19.63
C PRO A 87 12.83 -8.21 20.22
N GLU A 88 12.93 -7.19 19.37
CA GLU A 88 12.90 -5.77 19.75
C GLU A 88 11.49 -5.26 20.12
N VAL A 89 10.43 -6.01 19.80
CA VAL A 89 9.04 -5.60 20.07
C VAL A 89 8.57 -6.17 21.42
N PRO A 90 8.13 -5.32 22.38
CA PRO A 90 7.63 -5.79 23.68
C PRO A 90 6.44 -6.74 23.55
N ARG A 91 6.34 -7.70 24.49
CA ARG A 91 5.20 -8.63 24.54
C ARG A 91 3.90 -7.88 24.80
N GLY A 92 2.89 -8.15 23.98
CA GLY A 92 1.58 -7.49 24.08
C GLY A 92 1.52 -6.09 23.45
N HIS A 93 2.56 -5.65 22.74
CA HIS A 93 2.51 -4.37 22.01
C HIS A 93 1.49 -4.43 20.86
N PRO A 94 0.65 -3.39 20.65
CA PRO A 94 -0.38 -3.37 19.61
C PRO A 94 0.17 -3.55 18.18
N ALA A 95 1.45 -3.20 17.96
CA ALA A 95 2.16 -3.45 16.70
C ALA A 95 2.01 -4.91 16.23
N LEU A 96 2.08 -5.89 17.14
CA LEU A 96 1.99 -7.31 16.78
C LEU A 96 0.61 -7.69 16.25
N GLY A 97 -0.46 -7.15 16.84
CA GLY A 97 -1.83 -7.34 16.38
C GLY A 97 -2.05 -6.72 14.99
N LEU A 98 -1.55 -5.50 14.77
CA LEU A 98 -1.66 -4.79 13.49
C LEU A 98 -0.88 -5.51 12.36
N ILE A 99 0.32 -5.99 12.65
CA ILE A 99 1.14 -6.78 11.70
C ILE A 99 0.42 -8.07 11.32
N THR A 100 -0.07 -8.79 12.32
CA THR A 100 -0.83 -10.03 12.13
C THR A 100 -2.06 -9.82 11.25
N LEU A 101 -2.77 -8.73 11.49
CA LEU A 101 -3.98 -8.40 10.76
C LEU A 101 -3.69 -7.94 9.33
N ASN A 102 -2.58 -7.24 9.10
CA ASN A 102 -2.09 -6.92 7.76
C ASN A 102 -1.76 -8.20 6.98
N PHE A 103 -1.13 -9.21 7.60
CA PHE A 103 -0.92 -10.52 6.97
C PHE A 103 -2.23 -11.25 6.71
N ALA A 104 -3.17 -11.24 7.65
CA ALA A 104 -4.48 -11.85 7.44
C ALA A 104 -5.25 -11.20 6.29
N ALA A 105 -5.21 -9.86 6.18
CA ALA A 105 -5.82 -9.13 5.09
C ALA A 105 -5.19 -9.49 3.73
N ASN A 106 -3.86 -9.50 3.63
CA ASN A 106 -3.15 -9.95 2.43
C ASN A 106 -3.46 -11.42 2.09
N ALA A 107 -3.50 -12.31 3.10
CA ALA A 107 -3.78 -13.73 2.91
C ALA A 107 -5.23 -14.00 2.44
N LEU A 108 -6.17 -13.11 2.75
CA LEU A 108 -7.57 -13.18 2.31
C LEU A 108 -7.83 -12.44 0.99
N GLY A 109 -6.79 -11.91 0.33
CA GLY A 109 -6.91 -11.15 -0.92
C GLY A 109 -7.53 -9.76 -0.74
N LEU A 110 -7.43 -9.20 0.46
CA LEU A 110 -7.93 -7.86 0.81
C LEU A 110 -6.80 -6.82 0.70
N ASP A 111 -6.05 -6.85 -0.40
CA ASP A 111 -4.79 -6.09 -0.57
C ASP A 111 -5.00 -4.56 -0.42
N ASN A 112 -6.15 -4.06 -0.87
CA ASN A 112 -6.53 -2.65 -0.69
C ASN A 112 -6.68 -2.29 0.79
N ALA A 113 -7.25 -3.17 1.61
CA ALA A 113 -7.39 -2.96 3.05
C ALA A 113 -6.07 -3.17 3.81
N ALA A 114 -5.17 -3.99 3.27
CA ALA A 114 -3.90 -4.30 3.90
C ALA A 114 -2.98 -3.06 3.99
N THR A 115 -2.96 -2.21 2.96
CA THR A 115 -2.11 -1.00 2.93
C THR A 115 -2.30 -0.06 4.12
N PRO A 116 -3.51 0.42 4.45
CA PRO A 116 -3.70 1.29 5.61
C PRO A 116 -3.42 0.59 6.96
N ILE A 117 -3.65 -0.72 7.04
CA ILE A 117 -3.29 -1.52 8.23
C ILE A 117 -1.77 -1.60 8.37
N GLY A 118 -1.06 -1.82 7.26
CA GLY A 118 0.39 -1.86 7.24
C GLY A 118 1.03 -0.52 7.60
N LEU A 119 0.41 0.60 7.19
CA LEU A 119 0.84 1.93 7.63
C LEU A 119 0.63 2.16 9.13
N LYS A 120 -0.50 1.71 9.70
CA LYS A 120 -0.72 1.74 11.15
C LYS A 120 0.31 0.86 11.89
N ALA A 121 0.58 -0.35 11.39
CA ALA A 121 1.59 -1.24 11.94
C ALA A 121 2.99 -0.60 11.90
N MET A 122 3.36 0.02 10.78
CA MET A 122 4.64 0.70 10.60
C MET A 122 4.79 1.89 11.56
N ARG A 123 3.72 2.67 11.78
CA ARG A 123 3.70 3.76 12.79
C ARG A 123 3.88 3.22 14.20
N SER A 124 3.20 2.13 14.55
CA SER A 124 3.33 1.52 15.89
C SER A 124 4.73 0.92 16.11
N LEU A 125 5.37 0.37 15.07
CA LEU A 125 6.78 -0.04 15.14
C LEU A 125 7.74 1.16 15.24
N GLN A 126 7.37 2.31 14.64
CA GLN A 126 8.17 3.54 14.71
C GLN A 126 8.19 4.14 16.12
N GLU A 127 7.14 3.97 16.92
CA GLU A 127 7.11 4.41 18.33
C GLU A 127 8.14 3.69 19.19
N LEU A 128 8.46 2.45 18.85
CA LEU A 128 9.49 1.63 19.50
C LEU A 128 10.90 1.90 18.95
N ASN A 129 11.01 2.62 17.84
CA ASN A 129 12.26 2.82 17.15
C ASN A 129 13.06 3.96 17.81
N PRO A 130 14.28 3.71 18.32
CA PRO A 130 15.13 4.76 18.90
C PRO A 130 15.58 5.81 17.87
N SER A 131 15.52 5.51 16.57
CA SER A 131 15.85 6.44 15.49
C SER A 131 14.63 6.80 14.65
N LYS A 132 14.41 8.10 14.43
CA LYS A 132 13.33 8.57 13.55
C LYS A 132 13.66 8.48 12.06
N THR A 133 14.94 8.30 11.71
CA THR A 133 15.43 8.35 10.33
C THR A 133 15.93 7.01 9.81
N ILE A 134 16.21 6.06 10.70
CA ILE A 134 16.72 4.73 10.35
C ILE A 134 15.65 3.69 10.71
N ALA A 135 15.29 2.83 9.77
CA ALA A 135 14.31 1.76 10.02
C ALA A 135 14.86 0.74 11.03
N SER A 136 14.03 0.31 11.98
CA SER A 136 14.39 -0.76 12.93
C SER A 136 14.36 -2.14 12.27
N ASN A 137 14.98 -3.14 12.90
CA ASN A 137 14.97 -4.51 12.38
C ASN A 137 13.54 -5.04 12.24
N ALA A 138 12.65 -4.70 13.17
CA ALA A 138 11.24 -5.05 13.09
C ALA A 138 10.54 -4.41 11.88
N GLN A 139 10.84 -3.14 11.55
CA GLN A 139 10.27 -2.47 10.37
C GLN A 139 10.79 -3.07 9.06
N ILE A 140 12.09 -3.36 8.99
CA ILE A 140 12.72 -4.00 7.83
C ILE A 140 12.10 -5.38 7.62
N LEU A 141 12.00 -6.20 8.69
CA LEU A 141 11.41 -7.52 8.60
C LEU A 141 9.93 -7.46 8.18
N PHE A 142 9.15 -6.54 8.74
CA PHE A 142 7.75 -6.34 8.34
C PHE A 142 7.62 -6.02 6.85
N LEU A 143 8.51 -5.17 6.32
CA LEU A 143 8.55 -4.81 4.92
C LEU A 143 8.93 -6.01 4.03
N VAL A 144 9.96 -6.78 4.42
CA VAL A 144 10.41 -7.99 3.71
C VAL A 144 9.30 -9.04 3.67
N LEU A 145 8.58 -9.24 4.77
CA LEU A 145 7.47 -10.18 4.85
C LEU A 145 6.27 -9.73 3.99
N ASN A 146 5.98 -8.43 3.91
CA ASN A 146 4.96 -7.92 2.99
C ASN A 146 5.38 -8.05 1.52
N ALA A 147 6.63 -7.77 1.21
CA ALA A 147 7.18 -7.86 -0.14
C ALA A 147 7.31 -9.31 -0.65
N SER A 148 7.45 -10.29 0.26
CA SER A 148 7.49 -11.72 -0.08
C SER A 148 6.10 -12.33 -0.31
N SER A 149 5.02 -11.53 -0.22
CA SER A 149 3.64 -11.92 -0.55
C SER A 149 3.31 -13.35 -0.16
N LEU A 150 3.32 -13.65 1.16
CA LEU A 150 2.87 -14.95 1.66
C LEU A 150 1.33 -15.06 1.51
N THR A 151 0.85 -15.19 0.29
CA THR A 151 -0.57 -15.32 -0.03
C THR A 151 -0.97 -16.78 0.15
N LEU A 152 -1.47 -17.13 1.33
CA LEU A 152 -1.88 -18.49 1.65
C LEU A 152 -3.16 -18.92 0.92
N LEU A 153 -4.06 -17.99 0.59
CA LEU A 153 -5.30 -18.28 -0.14
C LEU A 153 -5.48 -17.31 -1.32
N PRO A 154 -5.42 -17.78 -2.57
CA PRO A 154 -5.50 -16.90 -3.73
C PRO A 154 -6.98 -16.63 -4.08
N VAL A 155 -7.64 -15.81 -3.25
CA VAL A 155 -9.08 -15.47 -3.40
C VAL A 155 -9.37 -14.77 -4.74
N THR A 156 -8.44 -13.96 -5.23
CA THR A 156 -8.53 -13.31 -6.55
C THR A 156 -8.52 -14.31 -7.70
N ILE A 157 -7.79 -15.43 -7.58
CA ILE A 157 -7.80 -16.52 -8.58
C ILE A 157 -9.14 -17.26 -8.57
N PHE A 158 -9.76 -17.44 -7.40
CA PHE A 158 -11.08 -18.06 -7.32
C PHE A 158 -12.17 -17.21 -7.99
N MET A 159 -12.14 -15.88 -7.82
CA MET A 159 -13.10 -14.99 -8.50
C MET A 159 -12.88 -14.91 -10.03
N TYR A 160 -11.64 -15.00 -10.52
CA TYR A 160 -11.36 -14.97 -11.96
C TYR A 160 -11.66 -16.29 -12.69
N ARG A 161 -11.89 -17.38 -11.94
CA ARG A 161 -12.19 -18.72 -12.49
C ARG A 161 -13.66 -19.14 -12.33
N ALA A 162 -14.53 -18.27 -11.82
CA ALA A 162 -15.97 -18.50 -11.69
C ALA A 162 -16.75 -17.85 -12.84
#